data_AF-A0AAJ0LE72-F1
#
_entry.id   AF-A0AAJ0LE72-F1
#
_cell.length_a   1.000
_cell.length_b   1.000
_cell.length_c   1.000
_cell.angle_alpha   90.00
_cell.angle_beta   90.00
_cell.angle_gamma   90.00
#
_symmetry.space_group_name_H-M   'P 1'
#
loop_
_entity.id
_entity.type
_entity.pdbx_description
1 polymer ?
#
loop_
_entity_poly.entity_id
_entity_poly.type
_entity_poly.pdbx_seq_one_letter_code
_entity_poly.pdbx_strand_id
1 'polypeptide(L)'
;MNPSEAEWNFRKIFGTDTELDRHYNTPRVWYAQRYLNPEIKQEPESSDLPFIRKANRKISVEDVQYVLKSHYNETIYDPLGNGTEEQKTIYRSISLSRTQNSHICQIRNNVPDAVRGVQWLGLGVPTFCPHVPFFTNAMDTDESYRELPAKMQLKNAYWLYEALAMIVESHYGAFKKADIDYQKALSEWARTKIATVDAAVKAEANATDFLTQQNHEIAAHYHEATTDLLAQLVTEGTQLSKLTFVMDKNL
;
A
#
# COMPACT_ATOMS: atom_id res chain seq x y z
N MET A 1 14.32 36.86 -3.26
CA MET A 1 15.60 36.87 -4.00
C MET A 1 15.78 35.49 -4.59
N ASN A 2 15.97 35.38 -5.91
CA ASN A 2 16.30 34.11 -6.56
C ASN A 2 17.77 33.79 -6.26
N PRO A 3 18.12 32.63 -5.67
CA PRO A 3 19.51 32.29 -5.34
C PRO A 3 20.36 31.93 -6.58
N SER A 4 19.75 31.76 -7.75
CA SER A 4 20.44 31.53 -9.02
C SER A 4 20.32 32.76 -9.93
N GLU A 5 21.43 33.13 -10.58
CA GLU A 5 21.47 34.21 -11.58
C GLU A 5 20.98 33.76 -12.97
N ALA A 6 20.96 32.45 -13.24
CA ALA A 6 20.72 31.89 -14.58
C ALA A 6 19.50 30.96 -14.67
N GLU A 7 18.99 30.45 -13.55
CA GLU A 7 17.91 29.46 -13.52
C GLU A 7 16.73 29.95 -12.67
N TRP A 8 15.52 29.65 -13.10
CA TRP A 8 14.32 29.76 -12.27
C TRP A 8 13.94 28.40 -11.71
N ASN A 9 14.20 28.19 -10.42
CA ASN A 9 13.91 26.94 -9.74
C ASN A 9 13.02 27.17 -8.52
N PHE A 10 11.75 26.73 -8.59
CA PHE A 10 10.76 26.98 -7.54
C PHE A 10 11.19 26.44 -6.17
N ARG A 11 11.82 25.25 -6.11
CA ARG A 11 12.27 24.68 -4.84
C ARG A 11 13.42 25.51 -4.25
N LYS A 12 14.39 25.95 -5.06
CA LYS A 12 15.51 26.76 -4.55
C LYS A 12 15.07 28.16 -4.10
N ILE A 13 14.06 28.73 -4.76
CA ILE A 13 13.56 30.08 -4.44
C ILE A 13 12.62 30.05 -3.23
N PHE A 14 11.75 29.04 -3.13
CA PHE A 14 10.63 29.04 -2.17
C PHE A 14 10.57 27.82 -1.24
N GLY A 15 11.40 26.81 -1.47
CA GLY A 15 11.40 25.56 -0.69
C GLY A 15 12.49 25.51 0.37
N THR A 16 12.74 24.29 0.86
CA THR A 16 13.77 23.99 1.86
C THR A 16 14.82 23.03 1.31
N ASP A 17 16.01 23.13 1.90
CA ASP A 17 17.12 22.19 1.71
C ASP A 17 17.90 22.02 3.01
N THR A 18 17.27 21.35 3.96
CA THR A 18 17.75 21.18 5.33
C THR A 18 18.24 19.76 5.61
N GLU A 19 18.91 19.57 6.74
CA GLU A 19 19.23 18.22 7.24
C GLU A 19 17.95 17.39 7.43
N LEU A 20 16.87 17.99 7.95
CA LEU A 20 15.59 17.31 8.09
C LEU A 20 15.04 16.83 6.73
N ASP A 21 15.22 17.60 5.66
CA ASP A 21 14.84 17.16 4.31
C ASP A 21 15.60 15.91 3.88
N ARG A 22 16.88 15.81 4.23
CA ARG A 22 17.76 14.68 3.90
C ARG A 22 17.41 13.39 4.63
N HIS A 23 16.76 13.46 5.79
CA HIS A 23 16.32 12.27 6.53
C HIS A 23 14.81 11.97 6.38
N TYR A 24 14.00 12.99 6.16
CA TYR A 24 12.54 12.87 6.15
C TYR A 24 11.94 12.86 4.74
N ASN A 25 12.55 13.54 3.77
CA ASN A 25 11.96 13.80 2.45
C ASN A 25 12.70 13.11 1.30
N THR A 26 13.97 13.44 1.09
CA THR A 26 14.73 12.97 -0.08
C THR A 26 14.87 11.44 -0.16
N PRO A 27 15.00 10.67 0.95
CA PRO A 27 15.13 9.22 0.85
C PRO A 27 13.88 8.56 0.23
N ARG A 28 12.69 9.12 0.47
CA ARG A 28 11.43 8.63 -0.13
C ARG A 28 11.40 8.86 -1.64
N VAL A 29 11.85 10.03 -2.07
CA VAL A 29 11.98 10.36 -3.51
C VAL A 29 13.01 9.45 -4.15
N TRP A 30 14.17 9.28 -3.51
CA TRP A 30 15.24 8.41 -3.95
C TRP A 30 14.75 6.98 -4.12
N TYR A 31 14.05 6.42 -3.15
CA TYR A 31 13.62 5.02 -3.20
C TYR A 31 12.64 4.76 -4.35
N ALA A 32 11.68 5.67 -4.55
CA ALA A 32 10.76 5.60 -5.69
C ALA A 32 11.50 5.69 -7.04
N GLN A 33 12.44 6.64 -7.17
CA GLN A 33 13.24 6.77 -8.39
C GLN A 33 14.13 5.55 -8.62
N ARG A 34 14.75 5.01 -7.56
CA ARG A 34 15.56 3.80 -7.60
C ARG A 34 14.77 2.59 -8.13
N TYR A 35 13.51 2.44 -7.74
CA TYR A 35 12.65 1.36 -8.20
C TYR A 35 12.23 1.51 -9.67
N LEU A 36 11.97 2.74 -10.12
CA LEU A 36 11.50 3.04 -11.48
C LEU A 36 12.64 3.28 -12.49
N ASN A 37 13.85 3.56 -12.00
CA ASN A 37 15.08 3.84 -12.75
C ASN A 37 16.31 3.19 -12.07
N PRO A 38 16.33 1.84 -11.90
CA PRO A 38 17.43 1.14 -11.23
C PRO A 38 18.79 1.32 -11.91
N GLU A 39 18.82 1.70 -13.19
CA GLU A 39 20.04 2.01 -13.93
C GLU A 39 20.73 3.31 -13.49
N ILE A 40 20.01 4.21 -12.81
CA ILE A 40 20.54 5.50 -12.34
C ILE A 40 20.94 5.40 -10.88
N LYS A 41 22.24 5.55 -10.60
CA LYS A 41 22.74 5.61 -9.23
C LYS A 41 22.47 6.99 -8.64
N GLN A 42 21.83 7.01 -7.48
CA GLN A 42 21.48 8.21 -6.72
C GLN A 42 21.71 7.91 -5.24
N GLU A 43 21.94 8.95 -4.45
CA GLU A 43 22.07 8.84 -3.00
C GLU A 43 20.76 9.25 -2.30
N PRO A 44 20.38 8.61 -1.17
CA PRO A 44 19.14 8.93 -0.45
C PRO A 44 19.01 10.38 -0.01
N GLU A 45 20.13 11.00 0.34
CA GLU A 45 20.21 12.36 0.90
C GLU A 45 20.49 13.44 -0.15
N SER A 46 20.43 13.10 -1.44
CA SER A 46 20.73 14.04 -2.51
C SER A 46 19.70 15.17 -2.56
N SER A 47 20.18 16.41 -2.46
CA SER A 47 19.35 17.62 -2.65
C SER A 47 18.92 17.84 -4.10
N ASP A 48 19.54 17.16 -5.06
CA ASP A 48 19.33 17.37 -6.50
C ASP A 48 18.56 16.22 -7.18
N LEU A 49 17.81 15.42 -6.43
CA LEU A 49 16.86 14.46 -7.00
C LEU A 49 15.84 15.22 -7.89
N PRO A 50 15.70 14.91 -9.18
CA PRO A 50 14.88 15.71 -10.06
C PRO A 50 13.40 15.41 -9.88
N PHE A 51 12.60 16.43 -10.08
CA PHE A 51 11.15 16.39 -9.93
C PHE A 51 10.48 15.58 -11.04
N ILE A 52 10.85 15.83 -12.30
CA ILE A 52 10.34 15.10 -13.46
C ILE A 52 11.32 13.99 -13.83
N ARG A 53 10.79 12.78 -13.98
CA ARG A 53 11.55 11.58 -14.34
C ARG A 53 10.81 10.77 -15.40
N LYS A 54 11.57 10.06 -16.22
CA LYS A 54 11.07 9.06 -17.18
C LYS A 54 11.52 7.69 -16.71
N ALA A 55 10.58 6.85 -16.29
CA ALA A 55 10.85 5.47 -15.90
C ALA A 55 11.40 4.66 -17.08
N ASN A 56 12.14 3.60 -16.77
CA ASN A 56 12.72 2.71 -17.80
C ASN A 56 11.68 1.76 -18.45
N ARG A 57 10.47 1.70 -17.90
CA ARG A 57 9.33 0.89 -18.37
C ARG A 57 8.00 1.63 -18.14
N LYS A 58 6.91 1.08 -18.70
CA LYS A 58 5.55 1.52 -18.35
C LYS A 58 5.26 1.19 -16.88
N ILE A 59 4.57 2.09 -16.19
CA ILE A 59 4.22 1.95 -14.78
C ILE A 59 2.81 1.34 -14.68
N SER A 60 2.70 0.23 -13.97
CA SER A 60 1.44 -0.41 -13.59
C SER A 60 0.89 0.14 -12.28
N VAL A 61 -0.35 -0.20 -11.91
CA VAL A 61 -0.89 0.20 -10.61
C VAL A 61 -0.14 -0.48 -9.47
N GLU A 62 0.31 -1.72 -9.67
CA GLU A 62 1.07 -2.50 -8.69
C GLU A 62 2.47 -1.90 -8.46
N ASP A 63 3.09 -1.30 -9.48
CA ASP A 63 4.34 -0.54 -9.30
C ASP A 63 4.13 0.67 -8.37
N VAL A 64 2.99 1.38 -8.51
CA VAL A 64 2.64 2.52 -7.64
C VAL A 64 2.32 2.04 -6.23
N GLN A 65 1.55 0.96 -6.09
CA GLN A 65 1.26 0.33 -4.81
C GLN A 65 2.57 -0.07 -4.12
N TYR A 66 3.48 -0.75 -4.81
CA TYR A 66 4.77 -1.15 -4.26
C TYR A 66 5.54 0.03 -3.65
N VAL A 67 5.64 1.15 -4.37
CA VAL A 67 6.29 2.36 -3.86
C VAL A 67 5.56 2.90 -2.62
N LEU A 68 4.23 3.01 -2.65
CA LEU A 68 3.44 3.51 -1.51
C LEU A 68 3.49 2.59 -0.28
N LYS A 69 3.73 1.29 -0.49
CA LYS A 69 3.87 0.26 0.55
C LYS A 69 5.29 0.11 1.08
N SER A 70 6.26 0.74 0.41
CA SER A 70 7.66 0.50 0.68
C SER A 70 8.15 1.13 1.99
N HIS A 71 9.18 0.50 2.51
CA HIS A 71 9.91 0.93 3.69
C HIS A 71 11.41 0.71 3.45
N TYR A 72 11.90 1.09 2.26
CA TYR A 72 13.28 0.87 1.84
C TYR A 72 13.67 -0.60 1.65
N ASN A 73 12.72 -1.43 1.20
CA ASN A 73 12.90 -2.86 0.98
C ASN A 73 14.19 -3.18 0.22
N GLU A 74 14.88 -4.24 0.64
CA GLU A 74 16.15 -4.71 0.06
C GLU A 74 17.30 -3.71 0.18
N THR A 75 17.25 -2.82 1.18
CA THR A 75 18.36 -1.92 1.54
C THR A 75 18.71 -2.06 3.02
N ILE A 76 19.85 -1.50 3.41
CA ILE A 76 20.25 -1.41 4.83
C ILE A 76 19.36 -0.47 5.65
N TYR A 77 18.54 0.35 4.99
CA TYR A 77 17.65 1.33 5.63
C TYR A 77 16.25 0.78 5.92
N ASP A 78 16.01 -0.49 5.60
CA ASP A 78 14.74 -1.14 5.85
C ASP A 78 14.52 -1.36 7.36
N PRO A 79 13.50 -0.75 8.00
CA PRO A 79 13.25 -0.92 9.43
C PRO A 79 12.87 -2.35 9.81
N LEU A 80 12.36 -3.13 8.86
CA LEU A 80 12.02 -4.55 9.02
C LEU A 80 13.11 -5.48 8.45
N GLY A 81 14.24 -4.90 8.04
CA GLY A 81 15.38 -5.61 7.44
C GLY A 81 16.51 -5.90 8.44
N ASN A 82 17.70 -6.13 7.88
CA ASN A 82 18.89 -6.61 8.62
C ASN A 82 19.96 -5.52 8.84
N GLY A 83 19.62 -4.24 8.65
CA GLY A 83 20.53 -3.12 8.94
C GLY A 83 20.85 -2.99 10.43
N THR A 84 21.85 -2.17 10.76
CA THR A 84 22.09 -1.75 12.15
C THR A 84 20.91 -0.93 12.68
N GLU A 85 20.74 -0.83 14.01
CA GLU A 85 19.64 -0.04 14.61
C GLU A 85 19.61 1.42 14.12
N GLU A 86 20.78 2.03 13.96
CA GLU A 86 20.91 3.38 13.41
C GLU A 86 20.43 3.43 11.95
N GLN A 87 20.93 2.53 11.09
CA GLN A 87 20.54 2.49 9.67
C GLN A 87 19.05 2.23 9.48
N LYS A 88 18.44 1.39 10.31
CA LYS A 88 17.01 1.06 10.25
C LYS A 88 16.09 2.22 10.65
N THR A 89 16.61 3.20 11.38
CA THR A 89 15.79 4.29 11.96
C THR A 89 16.17 5.68 11.44
N ILE A 90 17.20 5.78 10.61
CA ILE A 90 17.71 7.05 10.08
C ILE A 90 16.74 7.76 9.12
N TYR A 91 15.88 7.01 8.41
CA TYR A 91 14.98 7.57 7.40
C TYR A 91 13.50 7.28 7.68
N ARG A 92 12.65 8.27 7.42
CA ARG A 92 11.20 8.09 7.45
C ARG A 92 10.75 7.25 6.25
N SER A 93 10.29 6.02 6.47
CA SER A 93 9.74 5.12 5.43
C SER A 93 8.54 5.70 4.69
N ILE A 94 8.22 5.23 3.46
CA ILE A 94 7.02 5.72 2.72
C ILE A 94 5.74 5.24 3.40
N SER A 95 5.62 3.94 3.57
CA SER A 95 4.62 3.30 4.43
C SER A 95 4.96 3.52 5.89
N LEU A 96 3.95 3.74 6.73
CA LEU A 96 4.13 4.09 8.14
C LEU A 96 2.86 3.76 8.92
N SER A 97 2.99 3.43 10.20
CA SER A 97 1.87 3.11 11.10
C SER A 97 0.83 4.23 11.29
N ARG A 98 1.19 5.47 10.93
CA ARG A 98 0.28 6.63 11.00
C ARG A 98 -0.47 6.90 9.70
N THR A 99 -0.25 6.10 8.66
CA THR A 99 -1.01 6.23 7.42
C THR A 99 -2.46 5.83 7.69
N GLN A 100 -3.38 6.77 7.50
CA GLN A 100 -4.81 6.48 7.67
C GLN A 100 -5.38 5.80 6.42
N ASN A 101 -4.97 6.30 5.25
CA ASN A 101 -5.30 5.70 3.96
C ASN A 101 -4.17 5.96 2.95
N SER A 102 -4.11 5.09 1.94
CA SER A 102 -3.27 5.21 0.76
C SER A 102 -4.15 4.98 -0.45
N HIS A 103 -4.19 5.91 -1.40
CA HIS A 103 -5.10 5.81 -2.54
C HIS A 103 -4.43 6.10 -3.88
N ILE A 104 -4.90 5.42 -4.92
CA ILE A 104 -4.49 5.65 -6.32
C ILE A 104 -5.75 5.93 -7.13
N CYS A 105 -5.83 7.15 -7.67
CA CYS A 105 -6.92 7.56 -8.56
C CYS A 105 -6.52 7.27 -10.01
N GLN A 106 -7.18 6.28 -10.62
CA GLN A 106 -6.87 5.84 -11.98
C GLN A 106 -8.01 6.21 -12.93
N ILE A 107 -7.69 7.01 -13.95
CA ILE A 107 -8.58 7.24 -15.11
C ILE A 107 -8.09 6.38 -16.27
N ARG A 108 -8.86 5.35 -16.60
CA ARG A 108 -8.51 4.35 -17.61
C ARG A 108 -8.97 4.80 -19.00
N ASN A 109 -8.15 4.53 -19.99
CA ASN A 109 -8.47 4.75 -21.40
C ASN A 109 -9.00 3.47 -22.05
N ASN A 110 -9.65 3.60 -23.22
CA ASN A 110 -10.13 2.46 -24.04
C ASN A 110 -11.15 1.53 -23.35
N VAL A 111 -11.87 2.05 -22.36
CA VAL A 111 -13.00 1.37 -21.69
C VAL A 111 -14.25 2.28 -21.78
N PRO A 112 -15.47 1.73 -21.61
CA PRO A 112 -16.68 2.56 -21.57
C PRO A 112 -16.58 3.67 -20.52
N ASP A 113 -17.16 4.84 -20.82
CA ASP A 113 -17.07 6.03 -19.97
C ASP A 113 -17.50 5.77 -18.52
N ALA A 114 -18.55 4.95 -18.36
CA ALA A 114 -19.11 4.57 -17.07
C ALA A 114 -18.12 3.85 -16.13
N VAL A 115 -17.06 3.21 -16.64
CA VAL A 115 -16.08 2.44 -15.84
C VAL A 115 -14.69 3.05 -15.86
N ARG A 116 -14.48 4.22 -16.45
CA ARG A 116 -13.13 4.80 -16.61
C ARG A 116 -12.42 5.00 -15.27
N GLY A 117 -13.11 5.51 -14.26
CA GLY A 117 -12.50 5.85 -12.97
C GLY A 117 -12.52 4.69 -11.99
N VAL A 118 -11.33 4.28 -11.54
CA VAL A 118 -11.12 3.32 -10.44
C VAL A 118 -10.29 4.00 -9.35
N GLN A 119 -10.78 3.98 -8.11
CA GLN A 119 -10.04 4.39 -6.93
C GLN A 119 -9.55 3.14 -6.20
N TRP A 120 -8.23 2.95 -6.16
CA TRP A 120 -7.60 1.89 -5.40
C TRP A 120 -7.37 2.39 -3.98
N LEU A 121 -8.05 1.83 -2.99
CA LEU A 121 -8.01 2.31 -1.60
C LEU A 121 -7.38 1.27 -0.67
N GLY A 122 -6.28 1.63 -0.02
CA GLY A 122 -5.75 0.91 1.14
C GLY A 122 -6.02 1.71 2.41
N LEU A 123 -6.41 1.04 3.49
CA LEU A 123 -6.66 1.64 4.80
C LEU A 123 -5.65 1.10 5.82
N GLY A 124 -5.19 1.96 6.72
CA GLY A 124 -4.16 1.62 7.70
C GLY A 124 -2.76 1.55 7.08
N VAL A 125 -1.91 0.68 7.62
CA VAL A 125 -0.50 0.53 7.24
C VAL A 125 -0.32 -0.12 5.86
N PRO A 126 0.04 0.63 4.79
CA PRO A 126 -0.01 0.11 3.43
C PRO A 126 0.83 -1.16 3.20
N THR A 127 1.94 -1.33 3.93
CA THR A 127 2.81 -2.51 3.84
C THR A 127 2.05 -3.82 4.03
N PHE A 128 1.06 -3.86 4.92
CA PHE A 128 0.35 -5.08 5.33
C PHE A 128 -1.10 -5.13 4.81
N CYS A 129 -1.53 -4.12 4.06
CA CYS A 129 -2.93 -3.95 3.69
C CYS A 129 -3.07 -3.92 2.16
N PRO A 130 -4.10 -4.55 1.59
CA PRO A 130 -4.32 -4.54 0.15
C PRO A 130 -4.90 -3.18 -0.30
N HIS A 131 -4.80 -2.89 -1.60
CA HIS A 131 -5.48 -1.74 -2.22
C HIS A 131 -6.73 -2.23 -2.96
N VAL A 132 -7.91 -1.85 -2.46
CA VAL A 132 -9.22 -2.32 -2.96
C VAL A 132 -9.67 -1.48 -4.16
N PRO A 133 -10.04 -2.09 -5.31
CA PRO A 133 -10.32 -1.36 -6.55
C PRO A 133 -11.79 -0.93 -6.70
N PHE A 134 -12.19 0.19 -6.09
CA PHE A 134 -13.57 0.68 -6.22
C PHE A 134 -13.79 1.46 -7.51
N PHE A 135 -14.88 1.15 -8.22
CA PHE A 135 -15.37 1.98 -9.32
C PHE A 135 -15.93 3.29 -8.78
N THR A 136 -15.54 4.40 -9.40
CA THR A 136 -15.92 5.75 -8.95
C THR A 136 -17.31 6.17 -9.40
N ASN A 137 -17.89 5.50 -10.40
CA ASN A 137 -19.27 5.70 -10.82
C ASN A 137 -20.21 4.82 -9.97
N ALA A 138 -20.40 5.21 -8.72
CA ALA A 138 -21.26 4.54 -7.75
C ALA A 138 -22.00 5.57 -6.90
N MET A 139 -23.18 5.19 -6.38
CA MET A 139 -24.02 6.05 -5.54
C MET A 139 -24.02 5.66 -4.06
N ASP A 140 -23.35 4.56 -3.72
CA ASP A 140 -23.17 4.12 -2.35
C ASP A 140 -21.76 3.55 -2.12
N THR A 141 -21.38 3.44 -0.85
CA THR A 141 -20.15 2.81 -0.37
C THR A 141 -20.50 1.77 0.68
N ASP A 142 -19.81 0.62 0.62
CA ASP A 142 -20.02 -0.47 1.57
C ASP A 142 -19.93 -0.03 3.04
N GLU A 143 -20.79 -0.59 3.89
CA GLU A 143 -20.88 -0.20 5.31
C GLU A 143 -19.54 -0.38 6.04
N SER A 144 -18.72 -1.34 5.63
CA SER A 144 -17.40 -1.60 6.23
C SER A 144 -16.40 -0.47 5.98
N TYR A 145 -16.64 0.40 4.99
CA TYR A 145 -15.78 1.53 4.60
C TYR A 145 -16.39 2.91 4.92
N ARG A 146 -17.66 2.98 5.32
CA ARG A 146 -18.41 4.25 5.40
C ARG A 146 -18.06 5.10 6.62
N GLU A 147 -17.88 4.47 7.78
CA GLU A 147 -17.60 5.16 9.04
C GLU A 147 -16.47 4.47 9.80
N LEU A 148 -15.69 5.24 10.56
CA LEU A 148 -14.65 4.72 11.44
C LEU A 148 -15.15 4.74 12.90
N PRO A 149 -15.53 3.60 13.50
CA PRO A 149 -15.94 3.58 14.90
C PRO A 149 -14.74 3.83 15.82
N ALA A 150 -14.98 4.53 16.93
CA ALA A 150 -13.92 4.83 17.92
C ALA A 150 -13.37 3.58 18.62
N LYS A 151 -14.18 2.51 18.73
CA LYS A 151 -13.75 1.21 19.23
C LYS A 151 -13.50 0.26 18.07
N MET A 152 -12.43 -0.51 18.17
CA MET A 152 -12.05 -1.52 17.19
C MET A 152 -13.18 -2.54 16.98
N GLN A 153 -13.53 -2.77 15.71
CA GLN A 153 -14.54 -3.74 15.27
C GLN A 153 -14.06 -4.41 13.98
N LEU A 154 -13.93 -5.74 13.97
CA LEU A 154 -13.41 -6.48 12.80
C LEU A 154 -14.33 -6.41 11.58
N LYS A 155 -15.61 -6.08 11.74
CA LYS A 155 -16.51 -5.81 10.60
C LYS A 155 -16.16 -4.52 9.82
N ASN A 156 -15.42 -3.61 10.45
CA ASN A 156 -14.98 -2.37 9.83
C ASN A 156 -13.64 -2.59 9.11
N ALA A 157 -13.54 -2.15 7.86
CA ALA A 157 -12.38 -2.41 7.01
C ALA A 157 -11.08 -1.84 7.61
N TYR A 158 -11.10 -0.59 8.09
CA TYR A 158 -9.92 0.03 8.73
C TYR A 158 -9.41 -0.81 9.91
N TRP A 159 -10.31 -1.17 10.83
CA TRP A 159 -9.92 -1.94 12.02
C TRP A 159 -9.52 -3.38 11.72
N LEU A 160 -10.12 -4.01 10.71
CA LEU A 160 -9.71 -5.32 10.23
C LEU A 160 -8.28 -5.30 9.69
N TYR A 161 -7.98 -4.31 8.85
CA TYR A 161 -6.65 -4.13 8.27
C TYR A 161 -5.59 -3.76 9.31
N GLU A 162 -5.91 -2.89 10.27
CA GLU A 162 -5.02 -2.58 11.40
C GLU A 162 -4.77 -3.80 12.30
N ALA A 163 -5.79 -4.64 12.53
CA ALA A 163 -5.63 -5.87 13.29
C ALA A 163 -4.71 -6.86 12.56
N LEU A 164 -4.89 -7.03 11.25
CA LEU A 164 -4.01 -7.86 10.44
C LEU A 164 -2.57 -7.33 10.47
N ALA A 165 -2.37 -6.03 10.25
CA ALA A 165 -1.07 -5.38 10.28
C ALA A 165 -0.34 -5.64 11.61
N MET A 166 -1.04 -5.44 12.74
CA MET A 166 -0.49 -5.68 14.08
C MET A 166 -0.04 -7.14 14.27
N ILE A 167 -0.85 -8.10 13.83
CA ILE A 167 -0.49 -9.53 13.90
C ILE A 167 0.71 -9.84 13.02
N VAL A 168 0.71 -9.43 11.75
CA VAL A 168 1.81 -9.67 10.82
C VAL A 168 3.12 -9.07 11.36
N GLU A 169 3.10 -7.81 11.80
CA GLU A 169 4.28 -7.12 12.30
C GLU A 169 4.83 -7.75 13.59
N SER A 170 3.97 -8.19 14.51
CA SER A 170 4.37 -8.81 15.79
C SER A 170 5.29 -10.03 15.64
N HIS A 171 5.12 -10.77 14.53
CA HIS A 171 5.92 -11.93 14.17
C HIS A 171 6.35 -11.87 12.70
N TYR A 172 6.86 -10.72 12.27
CA TYR A 172 7.15 -10.42 10.86
C TYR A 172 7.93 -11.53 10.13
N GLY A 173 8.96 -12.09 10.77
CA GLY A 173 9.75 -13.17 10.18
C GLY A 173 8.94 -14.43 9.85
N ALA A 174 7.92 -14.75 10.65
CA ALA A 174 7.04 -15.90 10.44
C ALA A 174 5.90 -15.59 9.45
N PHE A 175 5.30 -14.39 9.55
CA PHE A 175 4.04 -14.10 8.87
C PHE A 175 4.17 -13.33 7.54
N LYS A 176 5.31 -12.67 7.28
CA LYS A 176 5.47 -11.84 6.07
C LYS A 176 5.17 -12.56 4.76
N LYS A 177 5.48 -13.87 4.67
CA LYS A 177 5.26 -14.63 3.44
C LYS A 177 3.76 -14.79 3.17
N ALA A 178 2.99 -15.15 4.19
CA ALA A 178 1.54 -15.33 4.07
C ALA A 178 0.84 -14.00 3.71
N ASP A 179 1.26 -12.90 4.33
CA ASP A 179 0.76 -11.56 3.99
C ASP A 179 1.07 -11.16 2.53
N ILE A 180 2.31 -11.36 2.07
CA ILE A 180 2.69 -11.08 0.66
C ILE A 180 1.86 -11.94 -0.31
N ASP A 181 1.70 -13.24 -0.03
CA ASP A 181 0.94 -14.15 -0.89
C ASP A 181 -0.55 -13.76 -0.94
N TYR A 182 -1.13 -13.36 0.18
CA TYR A 182 -2.50 -12.83 0.29
C TYR A 182 -2.69 -11.55 -0.54
N GLN A 183 -1.80 -10.57 -0.39
CA GLN A 183 -1.90 -9.32 -1.15
C GLN A 183 -1.73 -9.56 -2.65
N LYS A 184 -0.86 -10.49 -3.04
CA LYS A 184 -0.69 -10.91 -4.44
C LYS A 184 -1.95 -11.56 -4.99
N ALA A 185 -2.56 -12.50 -4.25
CA ALA A 185 -3.80 -13.14 -4.66
C ALA A 185 -4.95 -12.14 -4.87
N LEU A 186 -5.11 -11.17 -3.95
CA LEU A 186 -6.09 -10.10 -4.09
C LEU A 186 -5.83 -9.18 -5.29
N SER A 187 -4.56 -8.94 -5.63
CA SER A 187 -4.18 -8.14 -6.79
C SER A 187 -4.51 -8.86 -8.11
N GLU A 188 -4.26 -10.17 -8.18
CA GLU A 188 -4.63 -11.01 -9.33
C GLU A 188 -6.15 -11.09 -9.50
N TRP A 189 -6.87 -11.27 -8.39
CA TRP A 189 -8.33 -11.27 -8.37
C TRP A 189 -8.89 -9.91 -8.82
N ALA A 190 -8.34 -8.80 -8.31
CA ALA A 190 -8.77 -7.44 -8.66
C ALA A 190 -8.70 -7.18 -10.17
N ARG A 191 -7.59 -7.55 -10.82
CA ARG A 191 -7.45 -7.41 -12.28
C ARG A 191 -8.54 -8.18 -13.03
N THR A 192 -8.79 -9.41 -12.61
CA THR A 192 -9.80 -10.27 -13.21
C THR A 192 -11.21 -9.70 -12.99
N LYS A 193 -11.53 -9.25 -11.78
CA LYS A 193 -12.81 -8.63 -11.43
C LYS A 193 -13.06 -7.38 -12.27
N ILE A 194 -12.09 -6.47 -12.36
CA ILE A 194 -12.20 -5.24 -13.16
C ILE A 194 -12.47 -5.59 -14.63
N ALA A 195 -11.71 -6.51 -15.22
CA ALA A 195 -11.89 -6.89 -16.62
C ALA A 195 -13.28 -7.50 -16.89
N THR A 196 -13.78 -8.33 -15.96
CA THR A 196 -15.13 -8.90 -16.04
C THR A 196 -16.20 -7.81 -15.97
N VAL A 197 -16.07 -6.86 -15.05
CA VAL A 197 -17.00 -5.73 -14.91
C VAL A 197 -16.97 -4.82 -16.15
N ASP A 198 -15.80 -4.55 -16.71
CA ASP A 198 -15.64 -3.75 -17.95
C ASP A 198 -16.35 -4.38 -19.15
N ALA A 199 -16.36 -5.71 -19.22
CA ALA A 199 -17.07 -6.44 -20.28
C ALA A 199 -18.59 -6.42 -20.05
N ALA A 200 -19.02 -6.68 -18.81
CA ALA A 200 -20.43 -6.78 -18.43
C ALA A 200 -21.18 -5.44 -18.52
N VAL A 201 -20.55 -4.33 -18.12
CA VAL A 201 -21.20 -3.00 -18.05
C VAL A 201 -21.80 -2.53 -19.38
N LYS A 202 -21.32 -3.06 -20.51
CA LYS A 202 -21.82 -2.73 -21.86
C LYS A 202 -23.25 -3.18 -22.10
N ALA A 203 -23.73 -4.19 -21.35
CA ALA A 203 -25.08 -4.71 -21.44
C ALA A 203 -26.03 -4.07 -20.41
N GLU A 204 -25.51 -3.25 -19.49
CA GLU A 204 -26.28 -2.70 -18.37
C GLU A 204 -27.02 -1.42 -18.77
N ALA A 205 -28.32 -1.38 -18.46
CA ALA A 205 -29.13 -0.18 -18.69
C ALA A 205 -28.82 0.94 -17.69
N ASN A 206 -28.47 0.57 -16.45
CA ASN A 206 -28.00 1.48 -15.41
C ASN A 206 -26.62 1.04 -14.90
N ALA A 207 -25.58 1.58 -15.54
CA ALA A 207 -24.21 1.28 -15.17
C ALA A 207 -23.88 1.69 -13.73
N THR A 208 -24.45 2.77 -13.21
CA THR A 208 -24.13 3.28 -11.87
C THR A 208 -24.63 2.33 -10.77
N ASP A 209 -25.86 1.83 -10.89
CA ASP A 209 -26.41 0.85 -9.93
C ASP A 209 -25.62 -0.47 -10.00
N PHE A 210 -25.31 -0.93 -11.22
CA PHE A 210 -24.49 -2.12 -11.43
C PHE A 210 -23.11 -1.98 -10.75
N LEU A 211 -22.41 -0.87 -10.98
CA LEU A 211 -21.08 -0.66 -10.42
C LEU A 211 -21.11 -0.45 -8.90
N THR A 212 -22.17 0.14 -8.36
CA THR A 212 -22.41 0.20 -6.91
C THR A 212 -22.48 -1.22 -6.34
N GLN A 213 -23.27 -2.11 -6.95
CA GLN A 213 -23.34 -3.52 -6.55
C GLN A 213 -21.98 -4.24 -6.68
N GLN A 214 -21.24 -3.99 -7.77
CA GLN A 214 -19.91 -4.59 -7.95
C GLN A 214 -18.91 -4.12 -6.88
N ASN A 215 -19.01 -2.87 -6.41
CA ASN A 215 -18.19 -2.38 -5.29
C ASN A 215 -18.49 -3.11 -3.98
N HIS A 216 -19.76 -3.42 -3.69
CA HIS A 216 -20.12 -4.23 -2.51
C HIS A 216 -19.57 -5.65 -2.59
N GLU A 217 -19.63 -6.29 -3.76
CA GLU A 217 -19.02 -7.62 -3.96
C GLU A 217 -17.49 -7.58 -3.80
N ILE A 218 -16.84 -6.51 -4.27
CA ILE A 218 -15.40 -6.29 -4.07
C ILE A 218 -15.07 -6.14 -2.59
N ALA A 219 -15.83 -5.30 -1.87
CA ALA A 219 -15.66 -5.10 -0.43
C ALA A 219 -15.83 -6.42 0.35
N ALA A 220 -16.87 -7.20 0.04
CA ALA A 220 -17.14 -8.49 0.67
C ALA A 220 -16.02 -9.49 0.43
N HIS A 221 -15.53 -9.63 -0.82
CA HIS A 221 -14.43 -10.55 -1.13
C HIS A 221 -13.14 -10.19 -0.38
N TYR A 222 -12.81 -8.89 -0.33
CA TYR A 222 -11.65 -8.42 0.41
C TYR A 222 -11.82 -8.64 1.92
N HIS A 223 -13.01 -8.40 2.46
CA HIS A 223 -13.30 -8.65 3.87
C HIS A 223 -13.12 -10.11 4.26
N GLU A 224 -13.67 -11.04 3.47
CA GLU A 224 -13.55 -12.49 3.66
C GLU A 224 -12.08 -12.93 3.63
N ALA A 225 -11.36 -12.61 2.55
CA ALA A 225 -9.95 -13.00 2.40
C ALA A 225 -9.06 -12.46 3.53
N THR A 226 -9.34 -11.24 4.02
CA THR A 226 -8.58 -10.63 5.12
C THR A 226 -8.90 -11.30 6.45
N THR A 227 -10.18 -11.62 6.68
CA THR A 227 -10.62 -12.31 7.89
C THR A 227 -10.04 -13.72 7.95
N ASP A 228 -10.00 -14.43 6.82
CA ASP A 228 -9.41 -15.76 6.72
C ASP A 228 -7.91 -15.73 7.04
N LEU A 229 -7.16 -14.78 6.44
CA LEU A 229 -5.75 -14.62 6.76
C LEU A 229 -5.55 -14.27 8.24
N LEU A 230 -6.32 -13.32 8.78
CA LEU A 230 -6.21 -12.95 10.18
C LEU A 230 -6.45 -14.15 11.10
N ALA A 231 -7.48 -14.95 10.84
CA ALA A 231 -7.79 -16.16 11.61
C ALA A 231 -6.65 -17.21 11.49
N GLN A 232 -6.10 -17.40 10.30
CA GLN A 232 -4.95 -18.27 10.07
C GLN A 232 -3.74 -17.83 10.90
N LEU A 233 -3.33 -16.56 10.78
CA LEU A 233 -2.13 -16.06 11.44
C LEU A 233 -2.29 -16.03 12.97
N VAL A 234 -3.47 -15.71 13.48
CA VAL A 234 -3.75 -15.81 14.93
C VAL A 234 -3.64 -17.26 15.39
N THR A 235 -4.18 -18.22 14.63
CA THR A 235 -4.09 -19.65 14.96
C THR A 235 -2.64 -20.11 15.00
N GLU A 236 -1.86 -19.80 13.96
CA GLU A 236 -0.43 -20.11 13.91
C GLU A 236 0.36 -19.42 15.03
N GLY A 237 0.02 -18.16 15.33
CA GLY A 237 0.66 -17.35 16.36
C GLY A 237 0.51 -17.91 17.77
N THR A 238 -0.56 -18.65 18.07
CA THR A 238 -0.71 -19.32 19.38
C THR A 238 0.42 -20.32 19.67
N GLN A 239 1.08 -20.84 18.64
CA GLN A 239 2.20 -21.79 18.76
C GLN A 239 3.56 -21.10 18.92
N LEU A 240 3.63 -19.78 18.69
CA LEU A 240 4.87 -18.98 18.76
C LEU A 240 5.14 -18.42 20.17
N SER A 241 4.32 -18.80 21.15
CA SER A 241 4.53 -18.38 22.54
C SER A 241 5.88 -18.85 23.06
N LYS A 242 6.64 -17.92 23.66
CA LYS A 242 7.88 -18.25 24.38
C LYS A 242 7.61 -19.04 25.66
N LEU A 243 6.35 -19.08 26.14
CA LEU A 243 5.92 -19.90 27.26
C LEU A 243 5.63 -21.34 26.79
N THR A 244 6.65 -21.99 26.25
CA THR A 244 6.57 -23.37 25.75
C THR A 244 7.61 -24.25 26.44
N PHE A 245 7.25 -25.51 26.69
CA PHE A 245 8.13 -26.52 27.27
C PHE A 245 7.97 -27.81 26.47
N VAL A 246 9.08 -28.39 26.01
CA VAL A 246 9.03 -29.71 25.35
C VAL A 246 8.82 -30.75 26.45
N MET A 247 7.61 -31.30 26.55
CA MET A 247 7.38 -32.47 27.40
C MET A 247 8.23 -33.63 26.88
N ASP A 248 9.11 -34.14 27.73
CA ASP A 248 9.75 -35.44 27.50
C ASP A 248 8.65 -36.49 27.35
N LYS A 249 8.72 -37.31 26.29
CA LYS A 249 7.73 -38.38 26.04
C LYS A 249 7.75 -39.47 27.12
N ASN A 250 8.72 -39.43 28.02
CA ASN A 250 8.93 -40.39 29.10
C ASN A 250 8.66 -39.84 30.51
N LEU A 251 8.01 -38.66 30.62
CA LEU A 251 7.47 -38.14 31.88
C LEU A 251 6.03 -38.63 32.13
#